data_AF-A0A6J7NN57-F1
#
_entry.id   AF-A0A6J7NN57-F1
#
_cell.length_a   1.000
_cell.length_b   1.000
_cell.length_c   1.000
_cell.angle_alpha   90.00
_cell.angle_beta   90.00
_cell.angle_gamma   90.00
#
_symmetry.space_group_name_H-M   'P 1'
#
loop_
_entity.id
_entity.type
_entity.pdbx_description
1 polymer ?
#
loop_
_entity_poly.entity_id
_entity_poly.type
_entity_poly.pdbx_seq_one_letter_code
_entity_poly.pdbx_strand_id
1 'polypeptide(L)'
;MFFNQVDVMPGGNRQVPRLQIGPLSINSDFRQLVLLAVVFAAIGNLLVLLRRSAWGRRLTAMKDSPVACATLGLNLTSTKVGVFALSAAIAGAAGAISGRTFLADTLTLPGSLSVTMLAVVGGIGSVAGAFFGGMLLGAFPIGATIFAANAIGIFGFVAVSVKDILVFSPGMMGVSLGSDPDGAAPQLALGYRAVANSVPALVTTAVGATAIWALAKFDSIGNWSFFAAEMLFIFGVVPLLPLLFAPAQVHGRRIATAIWLTLGVLVAALIPWDTAITSTGLRVIAIFAFLFLVARTAIGIFGVNPLDEGGPQQVEPVSPDMFGLDRPLTRADALDAERGLGLQDELLVLTASDSAGMLRGAGQSSSAGVTA
;
A
#
# COMPACT_ATOMS: atom_id res chain seq x y z
N MET A 1 13.00 19.02 25.33
CA MET A 1 13.98 18.05 24.81
C MET A 1 14.30 17.05 25.92
N PHE A 2 13.65 15.87 25.94
CA PHE A 2 13.88 14.85 26.98
C PHE A 2 15.13 13.97 26.73
N PHE A 3 15.76 14.07 25.54
CA PHE A 3 16.88 13.20 25.13
C PHE A 3 18.03 13.98 24.45
N ASN A 4 18.54 15.04 25.06
CA ASN A 4 19.82 15.60 24.61
C ASN A 4 20.97 14.76 25.20
N GLN A 5 21.48 13.81 24.45
CA GLN A 5 22.60 12.95 24.88
C GLN A 5 23.94 13.65 24.65
N VAL A 6 24.28 14.59 25.54
CA VAL A 6 25.56 15.31 25.53
C VAL A 6 26.78 14.39 25.64
N ASP A 7 26.65 13.25 26.32
CA ASP A 7 27.74 12.28 26.48
C ASP A 7 28.06 11.54 25.17
N VAL A 8 27.03 11.25 24.36
CA VAL A 8 27.17 10.48 23.11
C VAL A 8 27.41 11.42 21.93
N MET A 9 26.77 12.60 21.91
CA MET A 9 26.91 13.61 20.85
C MET A 9 27.35 14.97 21.42
N PRO A 10 28.64 15.12 21.80
CA PRO A 10 29.17 16.40 22.24
C PRO A 10 29.01 17.44 21.13
N GLY A 11 28.22 18.50 21.37
CA GLY A 11 27.93 19.53 20.37
C GLY A 11 26.73 19.23 19.45
N GLY A 12 25.93 18.20 19.75
CA GLY A 12 24.67 17.93 19.02
C GLY A 12 24.84 17.28 17.65
N ASN A 13 26.04 16.79 17.33
CA ASN A 13 26.32 16.09 16.09
C ASN A 13 27.41 15.02 16.29
N ARG A 14 27.30 13.87 15.61
CA ARG A 14 28.37 12.87 15.50
C ARG A 14 28.57 12.45 14.06
N GLN A 15 29.78 12.65 13.58
CA GLN A 15 30.21 12.11 12.29
C GLN A 15 30.64 10.66 12.47
N VAL A 16 29.97 9.75 11.79
CA VAL A 16 30.36 8.34 11.72
C VAL A 16 31.14 8.13 10.43
N PRO A 17 32.41 7.69 10.50
CA PRO A 17 33.20 7.39 9.31
C PRO A 17 32.50 6.36 8.42
N ARG A 18 32.73 6.44 7.10
CA ARG A 18 32.24 5.42 6.17
C ARG A 18 32.92 4.08 6.49
N LEU A 19 32.16 3.00 6.35
CA LEU A 19 32.66 1.67 6.63
C LEU A 19 33.80 1.30 5.66
N GLN A 20 34.96 0.95 6.21
CA GLN A 20 36.12 0.47 5.45
C GLN A 20 36.30 -1.02 5.75
N ILE A 21 36.01 -1.88 4.77
CA ILE A 21 36.15 -3.33 4.90
C ILE A 21 37.47 -3.73 4.21
N GLY A 22 38.56 -3.74 4.97
CA GLY A 22 39.88 -4.13 4.46
C GLY A 22 40.31 -3.32 3.22
N PRO A 23 40.74 -3.96 2.11
CA PRO A 23 41.22 -3.26 0.92
C PRO A 23 40.12 -2.57 0.10
N LEU A 24 38.83 -2.79 0.40
CA LEU A 24 37.71 -2.13 -0.25
C LEU A 24 37.40 -0.81 0.45
N SER A 25 38.05 0.27 0.00
CA SER A 25 37.74 1.62 0.46
C SER A 25 36.43 2.12 -0.19
N ILE A 26 35.39 2.27 0.64
CA ILE A 26 34.07 2.75 0.23
C ILE A 26 34.04 4.28 0.27
N ASN A 27 34.85 4.88 -0.60
CA ASN A 27 35.05 6.33 -0.64
C ASN A 27 34.15 7.02 -1.69
N SER A 28 33.43 6.23 -2.50
CA SER A 28 32.52 6.70 -3.54
C SER A 28 31.07 6.45 -3.14
N ASP A 29 30.20 7.43 -3.37
CA ASP A 29 28.76 7.35 -3.07
C ASP A 29 28.10 6.16 -3.78
N PHE A 30 28.53 5.87 -5.01
CA PHE A 30 28.06 4.70 -5.76
C PHE A 30 28.38 3.39 -5.04
N ARG A 31 29.62 3.22 -4.55
CA ARG A 31 30.03 2.01 -3.82
C ARG A 31 29.29 1.87 -2.48
N GLN A 32 29.00 2.99 -1.83
CA GLN A 32 28.21 3.02 -0.60
C GLN A 32 26.76 2.61 -0.85
N LEU A 33 26.16 3.09 -1.94
CA LEU A 33 24.81 2.67 -2.36
C LEU A 33 24.76 1.19 -2.70
N VAL A 34 25.76 0.67 -3.43
CA VAL A 34 25.85 -0.77 -3.74
C VAL A 34 25.96 -1.59 -2.47
N LEU A 35 26.80 -1.19 -1.51
CA LEU A 35 26.91 -1.90 -0.24
C LEU A 35 25.58 -1.89 0.53
N LEU A 36 24.93 -0.73 0.64
CA LEU A 36 23.62 -0.62 1.30
C LEU A 36 22.58 -1.53 0.64
N ALA A 37 22.54 -1.56 -0.70
CA ALA A 37 21.63 -2.41 -1.45
C ALA A 37 21.90 -3.90 -1.21
N VAL A 38 23.17 -4.32 -1.22
CA VAL A 38 23.57 -5.72 -0.96
C VAL A 38 23.22 -6.14 0.46
N VAL A 39 23.53 -5.29 1.46
CA VAL A 39 23.21 -5.59 2.86
C VAL A 39 21.70 -5.63 3.09
N PHE A 40 20.96 -4.67 2.52
CA PHE A 40 19.51 -4.66 2.56
C PHE A 40 18.91 -5.94 1.95
N ALA A 41 19.39 -6.35 0.78
CA ALA A 41 18.96 -7.58 0.12
C ALA A 41 19.30 -8.83 0.95
N ALA A 42 20.49 -8.90 1.55
CA ALA A 42 20.91 -10.01 2.39
C ALA A 42 20.05 -10.13 3.66
N ILE A 43 19.84 -9.03 4.38
CA ILE A 43 18.98 -9.00 5.57
C ILE A 43 17.52 -9.30 5.19
N GLY A 44 17.04 -8.71 4.10
CA GLY A 44 15.69 -8.95 3.57
C GLY A 44 15.45 -10.43 3.28
N ASN A 45 16.38 -11.09 2.58
CA ASN A 45 16.29 -12.52 2.26
C ASN A 45 16.35 -13.38 3.53
N LEU A 46 17.25 -13.05 4.47
CA LEU A 46 17.33 -13.71 5.77
C LEU A 46 16.00 -13.61 6.54
N LEU A 47 15.36 -12.44 6.55
CA LEU A 47 14.07 -12.25 7.20
C LEU A 47 12.95 -13.04 6.53
N VAL A 48 12.95 -13.14 5.19
CA VAL A 48 11.98 -13.98 4.46
C VAL A 48 12.17 -15.45 4.83
N LEU A 49 13.42 -15.94 4.89
CA LEU A 49 13.72 -17.30 5.30
C LEU A 49 13.33 -17.55 6.76
N LEU A 50 13.62 -16.60 7.65
CA LEU A 50 13.28 -16.68 9.07
C LEU A 50 11.77 -16.71 9.29
N ARG A 51 10.99 -15.91 8.54
CA ARG A 51 9.52 -15.93 8.57
C ARG A 51 8.96 -17.28 8.14
N ARG A 52 9.59 -17.94 7.16
CA ARG A 52 9.20 -19.29 6.70
C ARG A 52 9.65 -20.41 7.65
N SER A 53 10.57 -20.15 8.56
CA SER A 53 11.07 -21.13 9.52
C SER A 53 10.06 -21.46 10.63
N ALA A 54 10.33 -22.52 11.40
CA ALA A 54 9.52 -22.88 12.57
C ALA A 54 9.48 -21.75 13.62
N TRP A 55 10.56 -20.98 13.77
CA TRP A 55 10.62 -19.86 14.70
C TRP A 55 9.71 -18.71 14.24
N GLY A 56 9.71 -18.39 12.94
CA GLY A 56 8.82 -17.40 12.36
C GLY A 56 7.33 -17.76 12.52
N ARG A 57 6.95 -19.02 12.30
CA ARG A 57 5.56 -19.48 12.51
C ARG A 57 5.10 -19.33 13.96
N ARG A 58 5.99 -19.57 14.94
CA ARG A 58 5.68 -19.34 16.37
C ARG A 58 5.44 -17.87 16.67
N LEU A 59 6.15 -16.96 16.00
CA LEU A 59 5.91 -15.52 16.15
C LEU A 59 4.56 -15.10 15.60
N THR A 60 4.15 -15.64 14.44
CA THR A 60 2.82 -15.36 13.88
C THR A 60 1.73 -15.87 14.81
N ALA A 61 1.84 -17.10 15.32
CA ALA A 61 0.88 -17.64 16.29
C ALA A 61 0.81 -16.80 17.58
N MET A 62 1.95 -16.30 18.06
CA MET A 62 2.02 -15.43 19.24
C MET A 62 1.40 -14.05 19.00
N LYS A 63 1.49 -13.53 17.77
CA LYS A 63 0.81 -12.29 17.35
C LYS A 63 -0.71 -12.44 17.46
N ASP A 64 -1.25 -13.60 17.12
CA ASP A 64 -2.69 -13.84 17.08
C ASP A 64 -3.27 -14.12 18.47
N SER A 65 -2.64 -15.00 19.26
CA SER A 65 -3.02 -15.22 20.66
C SER A 65 -1.82 -15.61 21.52
N PRO A 66 -1.30 -14.68 22.36
CA PRO A 66 -0.20 -14.99 23.27
C PRO A 66 -0.65 -15.96 24.38
N VAL A 67 -1.93 -15.90 24.79
CA VAL A 67 -2.48 -16.79 25.83
C VAL A 67 -2.51 -18.24 25.34
N ALA A 68 -2.96 -18.48 24.10
CA ALA A 68 -2.95 -19.82 23.51
C ALA A 68 -1.52 -20.36 23.29
N CYS A 69 -0.57 -19.49 22.96
CA CYS A 69 0.83 -19.91 22.85
C CYS A 69 1.40 -20.35 24.21
N ALA A 70 1.01 -19.69 25.31
CA ALA A 70 1.46 -20.05 26.65
C ALA A 70 0.94 -21.43 27.08
N THR A 71 -0.30 -21.79 26.74
CA THR A 71 -0.86 -23.12 27.07
C THR A 71 -0.17 -24.25 26.31
N LEU A 72 0.38 -23.97 25.12
CA LEU A 72 1.21 -24.90 24.34
C LEU A 72 2.66 -25.00 24.83
N GLY A 73 3.01 -24.33 25.94
CA GLY A 73 4.35 -24.39 26.54
C GLY A 73 5.38 -23.46 25.88
N LEU A 74 4.97 -22.48 25.06
CA LEU A 74 5.90 -21.51 24.48
C LEU A 74 6.32 -20.47 25.53
N ASN A 75 7.63 -20.28 25.69
CA ASN A 75 8.16 -19.19 26.51
C ASN A 75 8.00 -17.84 25.79
N LEU A 76 6.96 -17.10 26.16
CA LEU A 76 6.64 -15.78 25.59
C LEU A 76 7.76 -14.76 25.82
N THR A 77 8.37 -14.77 27.01
CA THR A 77 9.40 -13.80 27.41
C THR A 77 10.65 -13.96 26.55
N SER A 78 11.18 -15.18 26.45
CA SER A 78 12.38 -15.45 25.64
C SER A 78 12.14 -15.14 24.17
N THR A 79 10.95 -15.46 23.65
CA THR A 79 10.60 -15.21 22.26
C THR A 79 10.50 -13.70 21.96
N LYS A 80 9.86 -12.91 22.84
CA LYS A 80 9.77 -11.44 22.70
C LYS A 80 11.14 -10.78 22.79
N VAL A 81 11.97 -11.19 23.76
CA VAL A 81 13.33 -10.69 23.91
C VAL A 81 14.17 -11.01 22.68
N GLY A 82 14.03 -12.22 22.12
CA GLY A 82 14.73 -12.61 20.88
C GLY A 82 14.35 -11.73 19.68
N VAL A 83 13.07 -11.42 19.51
CA VAL A 83 12.60 -10.50 18.44
C VAL A 83 13.12 -9.08 18.65
N PHE A 84 13.09 -8.58 19.89
CA PHE A 84 13.60 -7.26 20.23
C PHE A 84 15.12 -7.16 20.00
N ALA A 85 15.88 -8.18 20.39
CA ALA A 85 17.32 -8.23 20.14
C ALA A 85 17.63 -8.29 18.64
N LEU A 86 16.87 -9.07 17.87
CA LEU A 86 17.03 -9.14 16.42
C LEU A 86 16.73 -7.80 15.73
N SER A 87 15.66 -7.10 16.12
CA SER A 87 15.34 -5.79 15.56
C SER A 87 16.40 -4.75 15.91
N ALA A 88 16.87 -4.74 17.16
CA ALA A 88 17.95 -3.86 17.61
C ALA A 88 19.27 -4.14 16.85
N ALA A 89 19.60 -5.42 16.60
CA ALA A 89 20.77 -5.80 15.83
C ALA A 89 20.71 -5.30 14.38
N ILE A 90 19.54 -5.43 13.72
CA ILE A 90 19.33 -4.92 12.35
C ILE A 90 19.43 -3.40 12.31
N ALA A 91 18.79 -2.70 13.25
CA ALA A 91 18.85 -1.24 13.35
C ALA A 91 20.28 -0.75 13.61
N GLY A 92 21.02 -1.44 14.49
CA GLY A 92 22.43 -1.16 14.77
C GLY A 92 23.33 -1.36 13.56
N ALA A 93 23.15 -2.46 12.82
CA ALA A 93 23.87 -2.71 11.57
C ALA A 93 23.58 -1.62 10.51
N ALA A 94 22.32 -1.22 10.35
CA ALA A 94 21.95 -0.13 9.44
C ALA A 94 22.61 1.20 9.84
N GLY A 95 22.63 1.54 11.13
CA GLY A 95 23.29 2.72 11.66
C GLY A 95 24.81 2.72 11.42
N ALA A 96 25.47 1.59 11.67
CA ALA A 96 26.91 1.44 11.50
C ALA A 96 27.37 1.62 10.04
N ILE A 97 26.53 1.19 9.09
CA ILE A 97 26.84 1.25 7.65
C ILE A 97 26.52 2.61 7.03
N SER A 98 25.62 3.39 7.65
CA SER A 98 25.08 4.62 7.06
C SER A 98 26.14 5.68 6.73
N GLY A 99 27.30 5.68 7.42
CA GLY A 99 28.46 6.49 7.06
C GLY A 99 28.14 7.98 6.90
N ARG A 100 27.29 8.51 7.79
CA ARG A 100 26.75 9.87 7.73
C ARG A 100 26.91 10.62 9.04
N THR A 101 26.71 11.92 8.94
CA THR A 101 26.67 12.85 10.06
C THR A 101 25.29 12.80 10.71
N PHE A 102 25.23 12.36 11.97
CA PHE A 102 23.98 12.27 12.73
C PHE A 102 23.77 13.53 13.57
N LEU A 103 22.72 14.29 13.25
CA LEU A 103 22.33 15.47 13.99
C LEU A 103 21.37 15.11 15.12
N ALA A 104 21.64 15.57 16.33
CA ALA A 104 20.79 15.30 17.51
C ALA A 104 19.34 15.77 17.31
N ASP A 105 19.11 16.86 16.55
CA ASP A 105 17.76 17.37 16.27
C ASP A 105 16.91 16.41 15.41
N THR A 106 17.54 15.51 14.66
CA THR A 106 16.84 14.50 13.84
C THR A 106 16.39 13.27 14.63
N LEU A 107 16.87 13.10 15.87
CA LEU A 107 16.55 11.97 16.75
C LEU A 107 15.48 12.33 17.81
N THR A 108 14.73 13.39 17.56
CA THR A 108 13.61 13.80 18.42
C THR A 108 12.41 12.86 18.25
N LEU A 109 11.52 12.82 19.25
CA LEU A 109 10.31 11.97 19.20
C LEU A 109 9.47 12.15 17.92
N PRO A 110 9.22 13.38 17.41
CA PRO A 110 8.51 13.54 16.14
C PRO A 110 9.30 12.94 14.97
N GLY A 111 10.63 13.13 14.92
CA GLY A 111 11.48 12.57 13.86
C GLY A 111 11.49 11.05 13.85
N SER A 112 11.59 10.40 15.01
CA SER A 112 11.53 8.94 15.10
C SER A 112 10.14 8.40 14.78
N LEU A 113 9.08 9.09 15.21
CA LEU A 113 7.71 8.71 14.89
C LEU A 113 7.47 8.73 13.38
N SER A 114 7.91 9.77 12.66
CA SER A 114 7.74 9.85 11.21
C SER A 114 8.47 8.74 10.46
N VAL A 115 9.68 8.37 10.90
CA VAL A 115 10.41 7.21 10.34
C VAL A 115 9.64 5.92 10.55
N THR A 116 9.12 5.68 11.77
CA THR A 116 8.33 4.47 12.06
C THR A 116 7.02 4.44 11.29
N MET A 117 6.34 5.59 11.14
CA MET A 117 5.07 5.68 10.39
C MET A 117 5.28 5.49 8.90
N LEU A 118 6.36 6.01 8.32
CA LEU A 118 6.73 5.76 6.92
C LEU A 118 6.97 4.27 6.67
N ALA A 119 7.63 3.58 7.60
CA ALA A 119 7.82 2.13 7.53
C ALA A 119 6.49 1.37 7.64
N VAL A 120 5.60 1.83 8.54
CA VAL A 120 4.26 1.24 8.74
C VAL A 120 3.39 1.41 7.49
N VAL A 121 3.37 2.59 6.88
CA VAL A 121 2.64 2.88 5.63
C VAL A 121 3.21 2.11 4.46
N GLY A 122 4.53 1.96 4.42
CA GLY A 122 5.18 1.03 3.49
C GLY A 122 4.63 -0.39 3.66
N GLY A 123 4.45 -0.85 4.90
CA GLY A 123 3.74 -2.07 5.25
C GLY A 123 4.43 -2.82 6.39
N ILE A 124 3.74 -2.99 7.53
CA ILE A 124 4.27 -3.59 8.78
C ILE A 124 4.73 -5.05 8.58
N GLY A 125 4.09 -5.77 7.65
CA GLY A 125 4.30 -7.21 7.45
C GLY A 125 5.34 -7.60 6.41
N SER A 126 5.85 -6.67 5.60
CA SER A 126 6.57 -6.98 4.35
C SER A 126 7.96 -6.35 4.27
N VAL A 127 8.94 -7.12 3.75
CA VAL A 127 10.28 -6.60 3.43
C VAL A 127 10.21 -5.54 2.34
N ALA A 128 9.29 -5.70 1.38
CA ALA A 128 9.02 -4.67 0.37
C ALA A 128 8.46 -3.40 1.02
N GLY A 129 7.63 -3.53 2.06
CA GLY A 129 7.13 -2.38 2.81
C GLY A 129 8.24 -1.57 3.48
N ALA A 130 9.23 -2.25 4.07
CA ALA A 130 10.41 -1.59 4.62
C ALA A 130 11.23 -0.85 3.55
N PHE A 131 11.35 -1.41 2.34
CA PHE A 131 12.00 -0.75 1.21
C PHE A 131 11.25 0.52 0.78
N PHE A 132 9.94 0.42 0.57
CA PHE A 132 9.10 1.55 0.16
C PHE A 132 9.07 2.65 1.24
N GLY A 133 8.93 2.28 2.51
CA GLY A 133 8.99 3.24 3.62
C GLY A 133 10.32 3.99 3.70
N GLY A 134 11.44 3.28 3.49
CA GLY A 134 12.77 3.88 3.42
C GLY A 134 12.96 4.80 2.21
N MET A 135 12.44 4.41 1.04
CA MET A 135 12.49 5.21 -0.18
C MET A 135 11.66 6.49 -0.03
N LEU A 136 10.47 6.41 0.57
CA LEU A 136 9.66 7.58 0.91
C LEU A 136 10.42 8.50 1.86
N LEU A 137 11.03 7.97 2.92
CA LEU A 137 11.83 8.76 3.86
C LEU A 137 12.95 9.55 3.17
N GLY A 138 13.58 8.98 2.13
CA GLY A 138 14.58 9.67 1.32
C GLY A 138 13.99 10.66 0.31
N ALA A 139 12.86 10.34 -0.30
CA ALA A 139 12.21 11.14 -1.34
C ALA A 139 11.52 12.40 -0.78
N PHE A 140 10.92 12.31 0.42
CA PHE A 140 10.17 13.41 1.04
C PHE A 140 11.00 14.71 1.19
N PRO A 141 12.22 14.67 1.77
CA PRO A 141 13.07 15.86 1.87
C PRO A 141 13.45 16.46 0.51
N ILE A 142 13.75 15.60 -0.47
CA ILE A 142 14.13 16.02 -1.83
C ILE A 142 12.96 16.75 -2.50
N GLY A 143 11.76 16.16 -2.46
CA GLY A 143 10.56 16.78 -2.99
C GLY A 143 10.36 18.17 -2.40
N ALA A 144 10.43 18.29 -1.08
CA ALA A 144 10.21 19.57 -0.41
C ALA A 144 11.30 20.62 -0.73
N THR A 145 12.56 20.22 -0.96
CA THR A 145 13.59 21.16 -1.47
C THR A 145 13.30 21.64 -2.90
N ILE A 146 12.78 20.77 -3.78
CA ILE A 146 12.38 21.14 -5.15
C ILE A 146 11.23 22.14 -5.12
N PHE A 147 10.23 21.94 -4.25
CA PHE A 147 9.12 22.87 -4.08
C PHE A 147 9.56 24.20 -3.48
N ALA A 148 10.44 24.18 -2.47
CA ALA A 148 10.95 25.39 -1.82
C ALA A 148 11.82 26.24 -2.77
N ALA A 149 12.67 25.62 -3.59
CA ALA A 149 13.53 26.31 -4.55
C ALA A 149 12.76 26.98 -5.72
N ASN A 150 11.48 26.62 -5.92
CA ASN A 150 10.65 27.11 -7.02
C ASN A 150 9.38 27.85 -6.55
N ALA A 151 9.32 28.19 -5.26
CA ALA A 151 8.21 28.93 -4.68
C ALA A 151 8.25 30.40 -5.11
N ILE A 152 7.63 30.70 -6.26
CA ILE A 152 6.97 31.99 -6.43
C ILE A 152 5.87 32.00 -5.36
N GLY A 153 5.99 32.90 -4.38
CA GLY A 153 5.16 33.00 -3.18
C GLY A 153 3.69 33.36 -3.44
N ILE A 154 2.97 32.56 -4.21
CA ILE A 154 1.53 32.76 -4.47
C ILE A 154 0.67 32.15 -3.35
N PHE A 155 1.24 31.25 -2.54
CA PHE A 155 0.55 30.67 -1.38
C PHE A 155 1.45 30.69 -0.14
N GLY A 156 1.47 31.80 0.60
CA GLY A 156 2.15 31.91 1.90
C GLY A 156 1.67 30.89 2.94
N PHE A 157 0.55 30.20 2.71
CA PHE A 157 0.04 29.11 3.54
C PHE A 157 0.47 27.69 3.08
N VAL A 158 1.10 27.55 1.90
CA VAL A 158 1.58 26.26 1.33
C VAL A 158 3.11 26.13 1.39
N ALA A 159 3.83 27.17 1.82
CA ALA A 159 5.23 27.08 2.20
C ALA A 159 5.38 26.32 3.54
N VAL A 160 4.81 25.12 3.60
CA VAL A 160 4.95 24.20 4.72
C VAL A 160 6.40 23.72 4.68
N SER A 161 7.15 24.00 5.74
CA SER A 161 8.53 23.51 5.84
C SER A 161 8.52 21.98 5.73
N VAL A 162 9.58 21.38 5.18
CA VAL A 162 9.77 19.91 5.21
C VAL A 162 9.56 19.37 6.62
N LYS A 163 10.00 20.16 7.62
CA LYS A 163 9.85 19.89 9.04
C LYS A 163 8.38 19.84 9.46
N ASP A 164 7.53 20.69 8.90
CA ASP A 164 6.11 20.75 9.22
C ASP A 164 5.34 19.61 8.54
N ILE A 165 5.63 19.27 7.26
CA ILE A 165 5.03 18.09 6.59
C ILE A 165 5.35 16.81 7.36
N LEU A 166 6.60 16.63 7.79
CA LEU A 166 7.01 15.44 8.55
C LEU A 166 6.37 15.39 9.94
N VAL A 167 5.89 16.50 10.50
CA VAL A 167 5.15 16.53 11.76
C VAL A 167 3.67 16.18 11.57
N PHE A 168 3.06 16.55 10.43
CA PHE A 168 1.69 16.16 10.08
C PHE A 168 1.59 14.77 9.45
N SER A 169 2.70 14.25 8.88
CA SER A 169 2.69 12.96 8.18
C SER A 169 2.25 11.79 9.07
N PRO A 170 2.66 11.64 10.34
CA PRO A 170 2.16 10.57 11.21
C PRO A 170 0.63 10.54 11.32
N GLY A 171 -0.01 11.72 11.38
CA GLY A 171 -1.47 11.84 11.45
C GLY A 171 -2.15 11.40 10.16
N MET A 172 -1.69 11.90 9.00
CA MET A 172 -2.24 11.51 7.70
C MET A 172 -1.99 10.02 7.39
N MET A 173 -0.84 9.50 7.80
CA MET A 173 -0.47 8.09 7.68
C MET A 173 -1.42 7.22 8.51
N GLY A 174 -1.74 7.64 9.74
CA GLY A 174 -2.75 7.00 10.59
C GLY A 174 -4.13 6.92 9.93
N VAL A 175 -4.55 7.98 9.21
CA VAL A 175 -5.80 7.96 8.42
C VAL A 175 -5.73 6.92 7.30
N SER A 176 -4.61 6.82 6.57
CA SER A 176 -4.45 5.83 5.50
C SER A 176 -4.41 4.38 6.01
N LEU A 177 -3.87 4.15 7.21
CA LEU A 177 -3.88 2.83 7.87
C LEU A 177 -5.26 2.45 8.38
N GLY A 178 -6.09 3.44 8.71
CA GLY A 178 -7.49 3.22 9.05
C GLY A 178 -8.30 2.72 7.85
N SER A 179 -7.96 3.13 6.63
CA SER A 179 -8.55 2.57 5.42
C SER A 179 -7.92 1.22 5.03
N ASP A 180 -6.60 1.10 5.13
CA ASP A 180 -5.86 -0.07 4.67
C ASP A 180 -4.80 -0.53 5.69
N PRO A 181 -5.12 -1.50 6.56
CA PRO A 181 -4.24 -1.89 7.67
C PRO A 181 -2.96 -2.61 7.25
N ASP A 182 -2.92 -3.19 6.03
CA ASP A 182 -1.76 -3.91 5.52
C ASP A 182 -0.67 -2.99 4.92
N GLY A 183 -1.00 -1.73 4.67
CA GLY A 183 -0.11 -0.73 4.05
C GLY A 183 -0.02 -0.83 2.52
N ALA A 184 0.77 0.06 1.92
CA ALA A 184 0.80 0.26 0.47
C ALA A 184 1.58 -0.82 -0.30
N ALA A 185 2.68 -1.36 0.27
CA ALA A 185 3.52 -2.29 -0.47
C ALA A 185 2.86 -3.65 -0.75
N PRO A 186 2.09 -4.27 0.17
CA PRO A 186 1.34 -5.49 -0.15
C PRO A 186 0.33 -5.25 -1.27
N GLN A 187 -0.40 -4.14 -1.25
CA GLN A 187 -1.37 -3.80 -2.30
C GLN A 187 -0.71 -3.63 -3.66
N LEU A 188 0.39 -2.87 -3.73
CA LEU A 188 1.18 -2.74 -4.95
C LEU A 188 1.75 -4.09 -5.38
N ALA A 189 2.25 -4.91 -4.45
CA ALA A 189 2.77 -6.23 -4.79
C ALA A 189 1.69 -7.17 -5.36
N LEU A 190 0.46 -7.11 -4.83
CA LEU A 190 -0.69 -7.86 -5.34
C LEU A 190 -1.05 -7.41 -6.75
N GLY A 191 -1.18 -6.10 -6.99
CA GLY A 191 -1.49 -5.56 -8.32
C GLY A 191 -0.49 -5.96 -9.42
N TYR A 192 0.77 -6.19 -9.06
CA TYR A 192 1.82 -6.61 -9.99
C TYR A 192 2.12 -8.10 -9.96
N ARG A 193 1.48 -8.88 -9.10
CA ARG A 193 1.72 -10.33 -8.98
C ARG A 193 1.41 -11.07 -10.27
N ALA A 194 0.32 -10.68 -10.94
CA ALA A 194 -0.05 -11.22 -12.24
C ALA A 194 1.03 -10.95 -13.32
N VAL A 195 1.69 -9.79 -13.25
CA VAL A 195 2.81 -9.43 -14.12
C VAL A 195 4.01 -10.31 -13.83
N ALA A 196 4.38 -10.47 -12.55
CA ALA A 196 5.51 -11.30 -12.15
C ALA A 196 5.36 -12.78 -12.55
N ASN A 197 4.13 -13.28 -12.63
CA ASN A 197 3.84 -14.66 -13.01
C ASN A 197 3.77 -14.88 -14.53
N SER A 198 3.75 -13.82 -15.34
CA SER A 198 3.62 -13.92 -16.80
C SER A 198 4.89 -13.42 -17.51
N VAL A 199 5.68 -14.37 -18.03
CA VAL A 199 6.90 -14.06 -18.80
C VAL A 199 6.63 -13.06 -19.95
N PRO A 200 5.55 -13.19 -20.74
CA PRO A 200 5.25 -12.22 -21.79
C PRO A 200 4.99 -10.81 -21.26
N ALA A 201 4.33 -10.68 -20.09
CA ALA A 201 4.09 -9.37 -19.49
C ALA A 201 5.39 -8.76 -18.93
N LEU A 202 6.26 -9.56 -18.30
CA LEU A 202 7.57 -9.09 -17.85
C LEU A 202 8.43 -8.56 -19.00
N VAL A 203 8.47 -9.31 -20.12
CA VAL A 203 9.19 -8.87 -21.33
C VAL A 203 8.59 -7.58 -21.87
N THR A 204 7.26 -7.49 -21.94
CA THR A 204 6.57 -6.28 -22.44
C THR A 204 6.82 -5.07 -21.54
N THR A 205 6.84 -5.24 -20.22
CA THR A 205 7.21 -4.19 -19.26
C THR A 205 8.64 -3.71 -19.49
N ALA A 206 9.60 -4.63 -19.60
CA ALA A 206 11.01 -4.28 -19.82
C ALA A 206 11.23 -3.57 -21.15
N VAL A 207 10.60 -4.06 -22.23
CA VAL A 207 10.66 -3.44 -23.56
C VAL A 207 10.02 -2.06 -23.56
N GLY A 208 8.85 -1.89 -22.94
CA GLY A 208 8.16 -0.61 -22.86
C GLY A 208 8.95 0.46 -22.10
N ALA A 209 9.47 0.13 -20.91
CA ALA A 209 10.32 1.03 -20.12
C ALA A 209 11.61 1.38 -20.89
N THR A 210 12.23 0.40 -21.55
CA THR A 210 13.43 0.63 -22.38
C THR A 210 13.13 1.52 -23.58
N ALA A 211 11.94 1.40 -24.19
CA ALA A 211 11.53 2.24 -25.30
C ALA A 211 11.32 3.69 -24.86
N ILE A 212 10.64 3.92 -23.72
CA ILE A 212 10.45 5.25 -23.14
C ILE A 212 11.81 5.88 -22.77
N TRP A 213 12.70 5.09 -22.18
CA TRP A 213 14.08 5.52 -21.90
C TRP A 213 14.87 5.84 -23.18
N ALA A 214 14.73 5.04 -24.23
CA ALA A 214 15.41 5.29 -25.51
C ALA A 214 14.93 6.61 -26.13
N LEU A 215 13.62 6.90 -26.09
CA LEU A 215 13.06 8.18 -26.55
C LEU A 215 13.67 9.36 -25.78
N ALA A 216 13.86 9.22 -24.46
CA ALA A 216 14.50 10.26 -23.66
C ALA A 216 15.99 10.40 -23.99
N LYS A 217 16.69 9.28 -24.19
CA LYS A 217 18.12 9.25 -24.52
C LYS A 217 18.44 9.88 -25.88
N PHE A 218 17.54 9.77 -26.86
CA PHE A 218 17.69 10.38 -28.18
C PHE A 218 17.11 11.81 -28.24
N ASP A 219 16.89 12.45 -27.08
CA ASP A 219 16.32 13.80 -26.94
C ASP A 219 14.98 13.98 -27.69
N SER A 220 14.27 12.88 -27.96
CA SER A 220 12.97 12.91 -28.63
C SER A 220 11.85 13.34 -27.68
N ILE A 221 12.03 13.06 -26.38
CA ILE A 221 11.17 13.55 -25.30
C ILE A 221 12.05 14.18 -24.21
N GLY A 222 11.56 15.26 -23.59
CA GLY A 222 12.28 15.92 -22.50
C GLY A 222 12.26 15.12 -21.19
N ASN A 223 13.15 15.46 -20.25
CA ASN A 223 13.33 14.73 -18.99
C ASN A 223 12.03 14.67 -18.14
N TRP A 224 11.25 15.76 -18.14
CA TRP A 224 9.98 15.80 -17.40
C TRP A 224 8.87 15.01 -18.09
N SER A 225 8.91 14.97 -19.42
CA SER A 225 8.00 14.18 -20.25
C SER A 225 8.27 12.68 -20.11
N PHE A 226 9.56 12.30 -20.08
CA PHE A 226 10.02 10.96 -19.71
C PHE A 226 9.49 10.55 -18.34
N PHE A 227 9.68 11.38 -17.31
CA PHE A 227 9.21 11.09 -15.96
C PHE A 227 7.69 10.87 -15.88
N ALA A 228 6.90 11.75 -16.52
CA ALA A 228 5.45 11.64 -16.54
C ALA A 228 4.97 10.37 -17.28
N ALA A 229 5.56 10.07 -18.44
CA ALA A 229 5.24 8.90 -19.23
C ALA A 229 5.57 7.59 -18.50
N GLU A 230 6.76 7.52 -17.87
CA GLU A 230 7.22 6.34 -17.15
C GLU A 230 6.35 6.06 -15.91
N MET A 231 5.97 7.10 -15.15
CA MET A 231 5.05 6.96 -14.01
C MET A 231 3.70 6.35 -14.43
N LEU A 232 3.09 6.87 -15.49
CA LEU A 232 1.81 6.35 -15.96
C LEU A 232 1.95 4.95 -16.58
N PHE A 233 3.07 4.66 -17.25
CA PHE A 233 3.34 3.35 -17.80
C PHE A 233 3.45 2.31 -16.68
N ILE A 234 4.29 2.57 -15.67
CA ILE A 234 4.48 1.69 -14.52
C ILE A 234 3.15 1.52 -13.78
N PHE A 235 2.56 2.60 -13.25
CA PHE A 235 1.41 2.48 -12.33
C PHE A 235 0.06 2.24 -13.01
N GLY A 236 -0.07 2.55 -14.30
CA GLY A 236 -1.32 2.40 -15.04
C GLY A 236 -1.31 1.20 -15.99
N VAL A 237 -0.35 1.14 -16.91
CA VAL A 237 -0.36 0.17 -18.01
C VAL A 237 0.14 -1.20 -17.57
N VAL A 238 1.24 -1.27 -16.83
CA VAL A 238 1.91 -2.53 -16.47
C VAL A 238 0.98 -3.53 -15.74
N PRO A 239 0.17 -3.13 -14.74
CA PRO A 239 -0.76 -4.05 -14.07
C PRO A 239 -1.77 -4.73 -15.00
N LEU A 240 -2.08 -4.12 -16.15
CA LEU A 240 -3.05 -4.62 -17.11
C LEU A 240 -2.44 -5.45 -18.24
N LEU A 241 -1.11 -5.48 -18.39
CA LEU A 241 -0.42 -6.25 -19.43
C LEU A 241 -0.74 -7.75 -19.45
N PRO A 242 -0.90 -8.45 -18.31
CA PRO A 242 -1.23 -9.87 -18.31
C PRO A 242 -2.54 -10.20 -19.03
N LEU A 243 -3.47 -9.24 -19.13
CA LEU A 243 -4.75 -9.41 -19.83
C LEU A 243 -4.58 -9.63 -21.33
N LEU A 244 -3.51 -9.10 -21.93
CA LEU A 244 -3.20 -9.29 -23.34
C LEU A 244 -2.81 -10.74 -23.66
N PHE A 245 -2.34 -11.47 -22.66
CA PHE A 245 -1.79 -12.82 -22.80
C PHE A 245 -2.65 -13.89 -22.12
N ALA A 246 -3.74 -13.50 -21.44
CA ALA A 246 -4.70 -14.42 -20.85
C ALA A 246 -5.62 -15.02 -21.93
N PRO A 247 -5.98 -16.32 -21.84
CA PRO A 247 -6.89 -16.95 -22.80
C PRO A 247 -8.25 -16.24 -22.81
N ALA A 248 -8.85 -16.15 -23.99
CA ALA A 248 -9.99 -15.29 -24.33
C ALA A 248 -11.20 -15.44 -23.40
N GLN A 249 -11.20 -14.68 -22.29
CA GLN A 249 -12.41 -14.27 -21.60
C GLN A 249 -12.79 -12.85 -22.05
N VAL A 250 -14.06 -12.49 -21.98
CA VAL A 250 -14.56 -11.19 -22.44
C VAL A 250 -14.13 -10.11 -21.44
N HIS A 251 -12.95 -9.53 -21.64
CA HIS A 251 -12.35 -8.51 -20.77
C HIS A 251 -12.71 -7.07 -21.18
N GLY A 252 -13.88 -6.84 -21.79
CA GLY A 252 -14.19 -5.59 -22.51
C GLY A 252 -13.89 -4.29 -21.75
N ARG A 253 -14.31 -4.19 -20.48
CA ARG A 253 -14.05 -2.99 -19.66
C ARG A 253 -12.57 -2.80 -19.32
N ARG A 254 -11.83 -3.89 -19.05
CA ARG A 254 -10.41 -3.83 -18.69
C ARG A 254 -9.51 -3.50 -19.88
N ILE A 255 -9.86 -3.97 -21.08
CA ILE A 255 -9.17 -3.59 -22.32
C ILE A 255 -9.35 -2.09 -22.60
N ALA A 256 -10.58 -1.57 -22.42
CA ALA A 256 -10.84 -0.14 -22.58
C ALA A 256 -10.01 0.70 -21.59
N THR A 257 -9.88 0.26 -20.33
CA THR A 257 -8.98 0.87 -19.34
C THR A 257 -7.52 0.84 -19.78
N ALA A 258 -7.03 -0.30 -20.28
CA ALA A 258 -5.66 -0.43 -20.77
C ALA A 258 -5.37 0.52 -21.94
N ILE A 259 -6.27 0.57 -22.92
CA ILE A 259 -6.17 1.50 -24.07
C ILE A 259 -6.12 2.94 -23.58
N TRP A 260 -7.03 3.34 -22.70
CA TRP A 260 -7.05 4.70 -22.14
C TRP A 260 -5.74 5.07 -21.43
N LEU A 261 -5.20 4.18 -20.61
CA LEU A 261 -3.94 4.42 -19.89
C LEU A 261 -2.75 4.48 -20.86
N THR A 262 -2.72 3.64 -21.89
CA THR A 262 -1.68 3.72 -22.94
C THR A 262 -1.75 5.03 -23.73
N LEU A 263 -2.95 5.52 -24.05
CA LEU A 263 -3.13 6.84 -24.66
C LEU A 263 -2.66 7.95 -23.72
N GLY A 264 -2.93 7.83 -22.43
CA GLY A 264 -2.40 8.75 -21.43
C GLY A 264 -0.88 8.78 -21.40
N VAL A 265 -0.19 7.64 -21.59
CA VAL A 265 1.28 7.57 -21.62
C VAL A 265 1.81 8.32 -22.83
N LEU A 266 1.19 8.11 -23.98
CA LEU A 266 1.53 8.80 -25.22
C LEU A 266 1.33 10.32 -25.08
N VAL A 267 0.21 10.76 -24.50
CA VAL A 267 -0.05 12.19 -24.25
C VAL A 267 0.97 12.77 -23.26
N ALA A 268 1.30 12.05 -22.19
CA ALA A 268 2.30 12.48 -21.22
C ALA A 268 3.68 12.69 -21.85
N ALA A 269 4.07 11.82 -22.79
CA ALA A 269 5.34 11.89 -23.50
C ALA A 269 5.40 13.04 -24.53
N LEU A 270 4.26 13.42 -25.12
CA LEU A 270 4.19 14.48 -26.14
C LEU A 270 4.12 15.89 -25.56
N ILE A 271 3.64 16.05 -24.33
CA ILE A 271 3.56 17.37 -23.69
C ILE A 271 4.98 17.82 -23.33
N PRO A 272 5.45 18.99 -23.82
CA PRO A 272 6.77 19.50 -23.50
C PRO A 272 6.77 20.18 -22.13
N TRP A 273 6.71 19.37 -21.06
CA TRP A 273 6.68 19.85 -19.66
C TRP A 273 7.88 20.74 -19.31
N ASP A 274 9.00 20.52 -19.98
CA ASP A 274 10.24 21.28 -19.86
C ASP A 274 10.09 22.76 -20.26
N THR A 275 9.22 23.07 -21.22
CA THR A 275 9.03 24.44 -21.72
C THR A 275 7.65 25.00 -21.37
N ALA A 276 6.65 24.13 -21.17
CA ALA A 276 5.28 24.55 -20.88
C ALA A 276 5.12 25.23 -19.52
N ILE A 277 5.96 24.86 -18.54
CA ILE A 277 5.87 25.40 -17.18
C ILE A 277 7.28 25.78 -16.72
N THR A 278 7.48 27.00 -16.25
CA THR A 278 8.80 27.47 -15.81
C THR A 278 9.16 26.99 -14.40
N SER A 279 8.19 26.93 -13.49
CA SER A 279 8.41 26.47 -12.11
C SER A 279 8.47 24.95 -12.00
N THR A 280 9.55 24.43 -11.42
CA THR A 280 9.71 22.99 -11.19
C THR A 280 8.62 22.43 -10.26
N GLY A 281 8.23 23.19 -9.23
CA GLY A 281 7.15 22.77 -8.33
C GLY A 281 5.81 22.66 -9.05
N LEU A 282 5.51 23.62 -9.93
CA LEU A 282 4.26 23.61 -10.69
C LEU A 282 4.25 22.50 -11.75
N ARG A 283 5.40 22.13 -12.34
CA ARG A 283 5.53 20.95 -13.21
C ARG A 283 5.10 19.68 -12.47
N VAL A 284 5.67 19.47 -11.29
CA VAL A 284 5.37 18.27 -10.48
C VAL A 284 3.87 18.20 -10.18
N ILE A 285 3.28 19.30 -9.70
CA ILE A 285 1.83 19.36 -9.40
C ILE A 285 1.00 19.08 -10.66
N ALA A 286 1.34 19.71 -11.79
CA ALA A 286 0.61 19.53 -13.04
C ALA A 286 0.72 18.09 -13.58
N ILE A 287 1.89 17.45 -13.46
CA ILE A 287 2.09 16.05 -13.81
C ILE A 287 1.24 15.16 -12.90
N PHE A 288 1.31 15.33 -11.57
CA PHE A 288 0.49 14.53 -10.65
C PHE A 288 -1.02 14.75 -10.86
N ALA A 289 -1.45 15.98 -11.15
CA ALA A 289 -2.84 16.27 -11.48
C ALA A 289 -3.27 15.59 -12.79
N PHE A 290 -2.41 15.60 -13.81
CA PHE A 290 -2.63 14.88 -15.06
C PHE A 290 -2.73 13.37 -14.83
N LEU A 291 -1.77 12.77 -14.12
CA LEU A 291 -1.77 11.35 -13.78
C LEU A 291 -3.04 10.98 -13.00
N PHE A 292 -3.41 11.78 -12.00
CA PHE A 292 -4.61 11.59 -11.21
C PHE A 292 -5.88 11.66 -12.07
N LEU A 293 -5.99 12.64 -12.97
CA LEU A 293 -7.12 12.77 -13.87
C LEU A 293 -7.24 11.57 -14.82
N VAL A 294 -6.12 11.15 -15.42
CA VAL A 294 -6.07 9.99 -16.33
C VAL A 294 -6.47 8.71 -15.59
N ALA A 295 -5.95 8.49 -14.38
CA ALA A 295 -6.33 7.35 -13.55
C ALA A 295 -7.80 7.42 -13.10
N ARG A 296 -8.27 8.59 -12.68
CA ARG A 296 -9.63 8.77 -12.17
C ARG A 296 -10.68 8.64 -13.25
N THR A 297 -10.40 9.11 -14.47
CA THR A 297 -11.24 8.88 -15.65
C THR A 297 -11.27 7.41 -16.02
N ALA A 298 -10.13 6.71 -15.95
CA ALA A 298 -10.08 5.28 -16.20
C ALA A 298 -11.01 4.50 -15.23
N ILE A 299 -10.93 4.80 -13.94
CA ILE A 299 -11.76 4.17 -12.90
C ILE A 299 -13.22 4.62 -13.00
N GLY A 300 -13.48 5.91 -13.17
CA GLY A 300 -14.84 6.47 -13.17
C GLY A 300 -15.68 6.05 -14.38
N ILE A 301 -15.06 5.99 -15.57
CA ILE A 301 -15.75 5.64 -16.82
C ILE A 301 -15.80 4.12 -17.00
N PHE A 302 -14.66 3.44 -16.86
CA PHE A 302 -14.59 2.01 -17.15
C PHE A 302 -14.89 1.14 -15.93
N GLY A 303 -14.83 1.67 -14.71
CA GLY A 303 -15.14 0.94 -13.47
C GLY A 303 -14.10 -0.09 -13.07
N VAL A 304 -12.89 -0.03 -13.64
CA VAL A 304 -11.80 -0.98 -13.38
C VAL A 304 -10.66 -0.25 -12.70
N ASN A 305 -10.27 -0.72 -11.52
CA ASN A 305 -9.02 -0.34 -10.90
C ASN A 305 -7.88 -1.16 -11.51
N PRO A 306 -6.85 -0.54 -12.10
CA PRO A 306 -5.71 -1.25 -12.67
C PRO A 306 -4.95 -2.11 -11.65
N LEU A 307 -4.95 -1.72 -10.38
CA LEU A 307 -4.22 -2.40 -9.32
C LEU A 307 -4.98 -3.59 -8.70
N ASP A 308 -6.26 -3.78 -9.05
CA ASP A 308 -7.04 -4.89 -8.52
C ASP A 308 -6.72 -6.18 -9.28
N GLU A 309 -6.35 -7.25 -8.55
CA GLU A 309 -6.22 -8.61 -9.07
C GLU A 309 -7.57 -9.07 -9.66
N GLY A 310 -7.82 -8.80 -10.94
CA GLY A 310 -8.99 -9.30 -11.64
C GLY A 310 -8.72 -10.59 -12.38
N GLY A 311 -8.62 -11.67 -11.61
CA GLY A 311 -9.35 -12.86 -12.03
C GLY A 311 -10.86 -12.60 -11.88
N PRO A 312 -11.74 -13.40 -12.52
CA PRO A 312 -13.16 -13.43 -12.14
C PRO A 312 -13.21 -13.55 -10.62
N GLN A 313 -14.00 -12.70 -9.96
CA GLN A 313 -14.14 -12.62 -8.50
C GLN A 313 -13.89 -14.02 -7.90
N GLN A 314 -12.71 -14.23 -7.32
CA GLN A 314 -12.62 -15.25 -6.30
C GLN A 314 -13.45 -14.67 -5.18
N VAL A 315 -14.76 -14.95 -5.23
CA VAL A 315 -15.60 -15.00 -4.05
C VAL A 315 -14.76 -15.86 -3.12
N GLU A 316 -14.12 -15.24 -2.14
CA GLU A 316 -13.45 -15.96 -1.08
C GLU A 316 -14.47 -17.02 -0.65
N PRO A 317 -14.17 -18.32 -0.81
CA PRO A 317 -15.16 -19.34 -0.50
C PRO A 317 -15.56 -19.06 0.93
N VAL A 318 -16.82 -18.66 1.13
CA VAL A 318 -17.32 -18.29 2.45
C VAL A 318 -16.96 -19.48 3.31
N SER A 319 -16.14 -19.23 4.34
CA SER A 319 -15.72 -20.31 5.23
C SER A 319 -16.98 -21.03 5.64
N PRO A 320 -17.08 -22.36 5.43
CA PRO A 320 -18.31 -23.07 5.70
C PRO A 320 -18.78 -22.69 7.11
N ASP A 321 -20.01 -22.20 7.24
CA ASP A 321 -20.55 -21.83 8.54
C ASP A 321 -20.47 -23.03 9.50
N MET A 322 -20.85 -22.87 10.78
CA MET A 322 -20.90 -24.02 11.71
C MET A 322 -21.74 -25.21 11.18
N PHE A 323 -22.58 -24.97 10.16
CA PHE A 323 -23.41 -25.95 9.47
C PHE A 323 -22.82 -26.46 8.14
N GLY A 324 -21.59 -26.07 7.79
CA GLY A 324 -20.93 -26.49 6.56
C GLY A 324 -21.45 -25.81 5.28
N LEU A 325 -22.21 -24.72 5.42
CA LEU A 325 -22.76 -23.98 4.28
C LEU A 325 -21.75 -22.96 3.77
N ASP A 326 -21.44 -23.05 2.49
CA ASP A 326 -20.49 -22.21 1.74
C ASP A 326 -21.20 -21.05 1.00
N ARG A 327 -22.50 -20.87 1.23
CA ARG A 327 -23.33 -19.83 0.64
C ARG A 327 -24.35 -19.27 1.65
N PRO A 328 -24.72 -17.98 1.56
CA PRO A 328 -25.76 -17.41 2.40
C PRO A 328 -27.10 -18.13 2.17
N LEU A 329 -27.81 -18.42 3.27
CA LEU A 329 -29.13 -19.07 3.22
C LEU A 329 -30.11 -18.19 2.42
N THR A 330 -30.62 -18.74 1.32
CA THR A 330 -31.62 -18.09 0.52
C THR A 330 -33.02 -18.48 0.97
N ARG A 331 -34.02 -17.69 0.59
CA ARG A 331 -35.43 -18.05 0.79
C ARG A 331 -35.79 -19.40 0.15
N ALA A 332 -35.08 -19.79 -0.92
CA ALA A 332 -35.28 -21.07 -1.58
C ALA A 332 -34.82 -22.24 -0.68
N ASP A 333 -33.67 -22.10 0.00
CA ASP A 333 -33.16 -23.12 0.93
C ASP A 333 -34.12 -23.32 2.12
N ALA A 334 -34.73 -22.24 2.62
CA ALA A 334 -35.75 -22.31 3.66
C ALA A 334 -37.01 -23.08 3.20
N LEU A 335 -37.46 -22.85 1.97
CA LEU A 335 -38.61 -23.54 1.38
C LEU A 335 -38.31 -25.02 1.05
N ASP A 336 -37.06 -25.35 0.70
CA ASP A 336 -36.62 -26.74 0.50
C ASP A 336 -36.52 -27.48 1.85
N ALA A 337 -36.02 -26.82 2.89
CA ALA A 337 -35.97 -27.37 4.25
C ALA A 337 -37.38 -27.61 4.81
N GLU A 338 -38.30 -26.66 4.61
CA GLU A 338 -39.72 -26.79 4.98
C GLU A 338 -40.40 -27.96 4.26
N ARG A 339 -40.11 -28.14 2.96
CA ARG A 339 -40.57 -29.30 2.19
C ARG A 339 -40.03 -30.62 2.73
N GLY A 340 -38.74 -30.66 3.08
CA GLY A 340 -38.08 -31.85 3.64
C GLY A 340 -38.58 -32.22 5.05
N LEU A 341 -39.00 -31.24 5.85
CA LEU A 341 -39.55 -31.45 7.19
C LEU A 341 -41.05 -31.77 7.21
N GLY A 342 -41.73 -31.73 6.06
CA GLY A 342 -43.16 -32.05 5.95
C GLY A 342 -44.08 -31.00 6.61
N LEU A 343 -43.59 -29.79 6.86
CA LEU A 343 -44.28 -28.74 7.64
C LEU A 343 -45.32 -27.93 6.82
N GLN A 344 -45.58 -28.34 5.57
CA GLN A 344 -46.41 -27.62 4.61
C GLN A 344 -47.87 -27.43 5.11
N ASP A 345 -48.37 -28.36 5.92
CA ASP A 345 -49.77 -28.36 6.38
C ASP A 345 -49.96 -27.71 7.77
N GLU A 346 -48.91 -27.53 8.57
CA GLU A 346 -49.05 -27.13 9.97
C GLU A 346 -49.17 -25.60 10.15
N LEU A 347 -48.55 -24.81 9.27
CA LEU A 347 -48.58 -23.34 9.31
C LEU A 347 -49.74 -22.71 8.53
N LEU A 348 -50.36 -23.44 7.59
CA LEU A 348 -51.64 -23.04 6.99
C LEU A 348 -52.77 -23.00 8.03
N VAL A 349 -52.69 -23.85 9.05
CA VAL A 349 -53.63 -23.85 10.19
C VAL A 349 -53.40 -22.64 11.10
N LEU A 350 -52.15 -22.25 11.33
CA LEU A 350 -51.82 -21.10 12.18
C LEU A 350 -52.16 -19.75 11.52
N THR A 351 -51.92 -19.60 10.22
CA THR A 351 -52.31 -18.39 9.47
C THR A 351 -53.84 -18.27 9.29
N ALA A 352 -54.54 -19.40 9.18
CA ALA A 352 -56.01 -19.43 9.17
C ALA A 352 -56.62 -19.11 10.55
N SER A 353 -56.00 -19.54 11.66
CA SER A 353 -56.50 -19.21 13.01
C SER A 353 -56.30 -17.73 13.37
N ASP A 354 -55.21 -17.12 12.90
CA ASP A 354 -54.89 -15.71 13.24
C ASP A 354 -55.74 -14.71 12.42
N SER A 355 -56.08 -15.05 11.17
CA SER A 355 -56.98 -14.24 10.34
C SER A 355 -58.45 -14.31 10.78
N ALA A 356 -58.88 -15.41 11.42
CA ALA A 356 -60.21 -15.51 12.03
C ALA A 356 -60.35 -14.71 13.35
N GLY A 357 -59.23 -14.47 14.05
CA GLY A 357 -59.17 -13.65 15.27
C GLY A 357 -59.14 -12.14 14.99
N MET A 358 -58.38 -11.69 13.99
CA MET A 358 -58.26 -10.26 13.66
C MET A 358 -59.52 -9.65 13.04
N LEU A 359 -60.32 -10.43 12.30
CA LEU A 359 -61.54 -9.91 11.66
C LEU A 359 -62.76 -9.79 12.60
N ARG A 360 -62.67 -10.28 13.84
CA ARG A 360 -63.69 -10.06 14.88
C ARG A 360 -63.39 -8.87 15.80
N GLY A 361 -62.17 -8.32 15.79
CA GLY A 361 -61.77 -7.19 16.64
C GLY A 361 -61.86 -5.80 15.97
N ALA A 362 -61.92 -5.72 14.65
CA ALA A 362 -61.82 -4.45 13.91
C ALA A 362 -63.19 -3.79 13.56
N GLY A 363 -64.30 -4.27 14.13
CA GLY A 363 -65.66 -3.81 13.82
C GLY A 363 -66.32 -2.88 14.86
N GLN A 364 -65.66 -2.57 15.99
CA GLN A 364 -66.27 -1.80 17.08
C GLN A 364 -65.31 -0.83 17.78
N SER A 365 -64.69 0.12 17.06
CA SER A 365 -64.25 1.41 17.66
C SER A 365 -63.69 2.36 16.60
N SER A 366 -64.54 3.04 15.83
CA SER A 366 -64.12 4.25 15.12
C SER A 366 -65.29 5.20 14.90
N SER A 367 -65.79 5.77 16.01
CA SER A 367 -66.61 6.98 15.99
C SER A 367 -66.38 7.80 17.26
N ALA A 368 -65.19 8.41 17.40
CA ALA A 368 -64.97 9.52 18.32
C ALA A 368 -63.64 10.23 18.02
N GLY A 369 -63.71 11.26 17.19
CA GLY A 369 -63.29 12.60 17.58
C GLY A 369 -61.80 12.99 17.59
N VAL A 370 -61.64 14.29 17.36
CA VAL A 370 -60.64 15.20 17.94
C VAL A 370 -59.49 15.61 17.00
N THR A 371 -59.84 16.60 16.18
CA THR A 371 -59.20 17.94 16.11
C THR A 371 -58.15 18.26 17.18
N ALA A 372 -56.94 18.63 16.75
CA ALA A 372 -56.26 19.88 17.11
C ALA A 372 -54.90 19.94 16.37
#